data_AF-A0A1G2YS07-F1
#
_entry.id   AF-A0A1G2YS07-F1
#
_cell.length_a   1.000
_cell.length_b   1.000
_cell.length_c   1.000
_cell.angle_alpha   90.00
_cell.angle_beta   90.00
_cell.angle_gamma   90.00
#
_symmetry.space_group_name_H-M   'P 1'
#
loop_
_entity.id
_entity.type
_entity.pdbx_description
1 polymer ?
#
loop_
_entity_poly.entity_id
_entity_poly.type
_entity_poly.pdbx_seq_one_letter_code
_entity_poly.pdbx_strand_id
1 'polypeptide(L)'
;MNKRQKSILTESIIIIIITALAVAGMVNLKQWGNRTETIKVMQQLGHIVLQYRKEHGLVPSEGDIKGIQDKLQGDVNLDELQYRAECLDADSTPDEILAYIERRFHASLVSKGYVVLQLNGAVVWMNKEEFKQALSRQRRLSPHDVQILQDL
;
A
#
# COMPACT_ATOMS: atom_id res chain seq x y z
N MET A 1 -16.79 -26.99 42.73
CA MET A 1 -15.45 -26.76 42.15
C MET A 1 -14.48 -26.37 43.25
N ASN A 2 -13.39 -27.11 43.44
CA ASN A 2 -12.49 -26.96 44.59
C ASN A 2 -11.62 -25.70 44.46
N LYS A 3 -11.21 -25.05 45.57
CA LYS A 3 -10.43 -23.79 45.52
C LYS A 3 -9.15 -23.91 44.69
N ARG A 4 -8.51 -25.10 44.73
CA ARG A 4 -7.33 -25.43 43.93
C ARG A 4 -7.60 -25.50 42.41
N GLN A 5 -8.75 -26.04 42.01
CA GLN A 5 -9.14 -26.10 40.59
C GLN A 5 -9.42 -24.70 40.02
N LYS A 6 -9.97 -23.78 40.81
CA LYS A 6 -10.17 -22.39 40.41
C LYS A 6 -8.83 -21.68 40.14
N SER A 7 -7.84 -21.86 41.01
CA SER A 7 -6.50 -21.26 40.83
C SER A 7 -5.84 -21.71 39.53
N ILE A 8 -5.84 -23.02 39.28
CA ILE A 8 -5.24 -23.61 38.08
C ILE A 8 -5.94 -23.11 36.81
N LEU A 9 -7.28 -22.99 36.85
CA LEU A 9 -8.05 -22.46 35.72
C LEU A 9 -7.72 -20.98 35.45
N THR A 10 -7.64 -20.16 36.49
CA THR A 10 -7.29 -18.73 36.35
C THR A 10 -5.88 -18.56 35.78
N GLU A 11 -4.89 -19.28 36.31
CA GLU A 11 -3.51 -19.23 35.80
C GLU A 11 -3.42 -19.67 34.33
N SER A 12 -4.13 -20.75 33.96
CA SER A 12 -4.17 -21.23 32.57
C SER A 12 -4.77 -20.19 31.63
N ILE A 13 -5.88 -19.54 32.03
CA ILE A 13 -6.52 -18.48 31.24
C ILE A 13 -5.58 -17.29 31.06
N ILE A 14 -4.85 -16.89 32.10
CA ILE A 14 -3.89 -15.77 32.03
C ILE A 14 -2.79 -16.06 31.00
N ILE A 15 -2.22 -17.27 31.03
CA ILE A 15 -1.17 -17.66 30.07
C ILE A 15 -1.69 -17.64 28.64
N ILE A 16 -2.92 -18.12 28.41
CA ILE A 16 -3.56 -18.10 27.08
C ILE A 16 -3.75 -16.66 26.59
N ILE A 17 -4.24 -15.75 27.45
CA ILE A 17 -4.45 -14.34 27.10
C ILE A 17 -3.12 -13.66 26.76
N ILE A 18 -2.08 -13.84 27.58
CA ILE A 18 -0.76 -13.24 27.34
C ILE A 18 -0.18 -13.73 26.01
N THR A 19 -0.29 -15.03 25.74
CA THR A 19 0.19 -15.62 24.48
C THR A 19 -0.56 -15.05 23.28
N ALA A 20 -1.89 -14.95 23.37
CA ALA A 20 -2.70 -14.37 22.30
C ALA A 20 -2.32 -12.90 22.01
N LEU A 21 -2.09 -12.11 23.05
CA LEU A 21 -1.64 -10.72 22.92
C LEU A 21 -0.25 -10.62 22.28
N ALA A 22 0.69 -11.48 22.67
CA ALA A 22 2.03 -11.51 22.08
C ALA A 22 1.98 -11.84 20.59
N VAL A 23 1.20 -12.85 20.20
CA VAL A 23 1.01 -13.22 18.78
C VAL A 23 0.36 -12.08 18.00
N ALA A 24 -0.70 -11.46 18.53
CA ALA A 24 -1.34 -10.31 17.90
C ALA A 24 -0.37 -9.13 17.73
N GLY A 25 0.47 -8.87 18.73
CA GLY A 25 1.53 -7.85 18.67
C GLY A 25 2.54 -8.12 17.57
N MET A 26 3.07 -9.35 17.48
CA MET A 26 4.02 -9.74 16.42
C MET A 26 3.42 -9.62 15.01
N VAL A 27 2.16 -10.01 14.83
CA VAL A 27 1.46 -9.89 13.54
C VAL A 27 1.35 -8.41 13.13
N ASN A 28 0.96 -7.53 14.04
CA ASN A 28 0.88 -6.09 13.77
C ASN A 28 2.24 -5.46 13.43
N LEU A 29 3.31 -5.83 14.13
CA LEU A 29 4.66 -5.34 13.83
C LEU A 29 5.15 -5.77 12.45
N LYS A 30 4.91 -7.03 12.07
CA LYS A 30 5.26 -7.53 10.73
C LYS A 30 4.55 -6.75 9.62
N GLN A 31 3.26 -6.46 9.82
CA GLN A 31 2.47 -5.72 8.84
C GLN A 31 2.89 -4.26 8.72
N TRP A 32 3.22 -3.63 9.85
CA TRP A 32 3.81 -2.29 9.85
C TRP A 32 5.09 -2.27 9.01
N GLY A 33 6.02 -3.22 9.26
CA GLY A 33 7.27 -3.33 8.52
C GLY A 33 7.04 -3.36 7.00
N ASN A 34 6.19 -4.28 6.53
CA ASN A 34 5.85 -4.43 5.11
C ASN A 34 5.25 -3.14 4.50
N ARG A 35 4.41 -2.41 5.26
CA ARG A 35 3.85 -1.13 4.83
C ARG A 35 4.94 -0.07 4.68
N THR A 36 5.83 0.05 5.66
CA THR A 36 6.94 1.01 5.62
C THR A 36 7.90 0.71 4.47
N GLU A 37 8.21 -0.56 4.21
CA GLU A 37 9.05 -0.95 3.08
C GLU A 37 8.39 -0.61 1.75
N THR A 38 7.09 -0.92 1.58
CA THR A 38 6.38 -0.57 0.33
C THR A 38 6.36 0.94 0.10
N ILE A 39 6.15 1.73 1.16
CA ILE A 39 6.22 3.21 1.07
C ILE A 39 7.62 3.65 0.65
N LYS A 40 8.69 3.11 1.24
CA LYS A 40 10.07 3.45 0.88
C LYS A 40 10.39 3.13 -0.58
N VAL A 41 9.99 1.95 -1.05
CA VAL A 41 10.19 1.56 -2.45
C VAL A 41 9.41 2.47 -3.40
N MET A 42 8.16 2.80 -3.05
CA MET A 42 7.37 3.76 -3.83
C MET A 42 7.96 5.18 -3.79
N GLN A 43 8.63 5.58 -2.70
CA GLN A 43 9.33 6.87 -2.63
C GLN A 43 10.54 6.90 -3.56
N GLN A 44 11.31 5.81 -3.62
CA GLN A 44 12.40 5.66 -4.59
C GLN A 44 11.87 5.76 -6.02
N LEU A 45 10.78 5.05 -6.33
CA LEU A 45 10.12 5.15 -7.63
C LEU A 45 9.68 6.60 -7.91
N GLY A 46 9.06 7.27 -6.94
CA GLY A 46 8.66 8.67 -7.06
C GLY A 46 9.83 9.60 -7.36
N HIS A 47 10.98 9.42 -6.71
CA HIS A 47 12.18 10.19 -7.01
C HIS A 47 12.69 9.97 -8.44
N ILE A 48 12.70 8.72 -8.91
CA ILE A 48 13.13 8.38 -10.27
C ILE A 48 12.17 9.01 -11.29
N VAL A 49 10.86 8.91 -11.08
CA VAL A 49 9.86 9.53 -11.97
C VAL A 49 10.00 11.05 -12.00
N LEU A 50 10.16 11.69 -10.84
CA LEU A 50 10.34 13.15 -10.78
C LEU A 50 11.63 13.58 -11.48
N GLN A 51 12.71 12.84 -11.32
CA GLN A 51 13.97 13.11 -12.02
C GLN A 51 13.79 12.97 -13.54
N TYR A 52 13.17 11.86 -13.98
CA TYR A 52 12.88 11.63 -15.40
C TYR A 52 12.03 12.77 -15.99
N ARG A 53 11.01 13.23 -15.26
CA ARG A 53 10.17 14.36 -15.65
C ARG A 53 10.93 15.68 -15.71
N LYS A 54 11.88 15.91 -14.80
CA LYS A 54 12.73 17.10 -14.82
C LYS A 54 13.65 17.11 -16.05
N GLU A 55 14.13 15.95 -16.47
CA GLU A 55 15.05 15.80 -17.61
C GLU A 55 14.33 15.82 -18.96
N HIS A 56 13.16 15.18 -19.07
CA HIS A 56 12.45 14.95 -20.33
C HIS A 56 11.15 15.75 -20.48
N GLY A 57 10.66 16.39 -19.42
CA GLY A 57 9.39 17.10 -19.40
C GLY A 57 8.14 16.22 -19.31
N LEU A 58 8.30 14.89 -19.25
CA LEU A 58 7.24 13.89 -19.32
C LEU A 58 7.43 12.84 -18.21
N VAL A 59 6.36 12.14 -17.82
CA VAL A 59 6.52 10.96 -16.95
C VAL A 59 7.05 9.76 -17.76
N PRO A 60 7.82 8.85 -17.14
CA PRO A 60 8.30 7.65 -17.84
C PRO A 60 7.13 6.77 -18.27
N SER A 61 7.31 5.99 -19.34
CA SER A 61 6.30 5.05 -19.81
C SER A 61 6.21 3.82 -18.88
N GLU A 62 5.15 3.03 -19.00
CA GLU A 62 5.02 1.79 -18.21
C GLU A 62 6.18 0.80 -18.49
N GLY A 63 6.66 0.75 -19.74
CA GLY A 63 7.81 -0.06 -20.14
C GLY A 63 9.10 0.38 -19.44
N ASP A 64 9.31 1.69 -19.31
CA ASP A 64 10.47 2.24 -18.59
C ASP A 64 10.40 1.88 -17.10
N ILE A 65 9.21 1.97 -16.49
CA ILE A 65 9.00 1.61 -15.09
C ILE A 65 9.30 0.13 -14.84
N LYS A 66 8.88 -0.78 -15.73
CA LYS A 66 9.22 -2.21 -15.60
C LYS A 66 10.74 -2.43 -15.55
N GLY A 67 11.51 -1.73 -16.39
CA GLY A 67 12.98 -1.80 -16.34
C GLY A 67 13.62 -1.13 -15.11
N ILE A 68 12.89 -0.25 -14.42
CA ILE A 68 13.30 0.39 -13.16
C ILE A 68 12.96 -0.49 -11.95
N GLN A 69 11.86 -1.25 -12.00
CA GLN A 69 11.42 -2.12 -10.90
C GLN A 69 12.53 -3.08 -10.45
N ASP A 70 13.25 -3.69 -11.40
CA ASP A 70 14.38 -4.59 -11.14
C ASP A 70 15.58 -3.91 -10.43
N LYS A 71 15.63 -2.57 -10.43
CA LYS A 71 16.71 -1.78 -9.85
C LYS A 71 16.34 -1.14 -8.50
N LEU A 72 15.07 -1.21 -8.11
CA LEU A 72 14.61 -0.66 -6.84
C LEU A 72 15.13 -1.52 -5.68
N GLN A 73 15.55 -0.87 -4.60
CA GLN A 73 16.10 -1.57 -3.44
C GLN A 73 14.99 -1.93 -2.46
N GLY A 74 14.85 -3.21 -2.14
CA GLY A 74 13.94 -3.71 -1.12
C GLY A 74 13.42 -5.10 -1.46
N ASP A 75 12.89 -5.80 -0.46
CA ASP A 75 12.29 -7.14 -0.64
C ASP A 75 10.80 -7.06 -1.00
N VAL A 76 10.35 -5.88 -1.45
CA VAL A 76 8.95 -5.62 -1.74
C VAL A 76 8.70 -5.84 -3.21
N ASN A 77 7.93 -6.89 -3.49
CA ASN A 77 7.47 -7.17 -4.83
C ASN A 77 6.48 -6.07 -5.31
N LEU A 78 6.79 -5.48 -6.48
CA LEU A 78 5.99 -4.47 -7.17
C LEU A 78 5.21 -5.03 -8.38
N ASP A 79 5.09 -6.35 -8.52
CA ASP A 79 4.38 -7.01 -9.62
C ASP A 79 2.92 -6.53 -9.75
N GLU A 80 2.31 -6.09 -8.64
CA GLU A 80 0.94 -5.56 -8.60
C GLU A 80 0.87 -4.02 -8.76
N LEU A 81 1.99 -3.36 -9.11
CA LEU A 81 2.02 -1.91 -9.35
C LEU A 81 1.16 -1.56 -10.56
N GLN A 82 0.11 -0.82 -10.30
CA GLN A 82 -0.70 -0.17 -11.34
C GLN A 82 -0.09 1.19 -11.63
N TYR A 83 0.47 1.36 -12.82
CA TYR A 83 1.09 2.60 -13.26
C TYR A 83 0.20 3.30 -14.30
N ARG A 84 -0.06 4.60 -14.13
CA ARG A 84 -1.15 5.31 -14.81
C ARG A 84 -0.69 6.49 -15.66
N ALA A 85 0.54 6.46 -16.15
CA ALA A 85 1.08 7.54 -16.98
C ALA A 85 0.19 7.89 -18.19
N GLU A 86 -0.44 6.90 -18.84
CA GLU A 86 -1.30 7.13 -20.01
C GLU A 86 -2.60 7.88 -19.69
N CYS A 87 -3.03 7.83 -18.42
CA CYS A 87 -4.22 8.53 -17.95
C CYS A 87 -3.93 9.98 -17.53
N LEU A 88 -2.66 10.35 -17.42
CA LEU A 88 -2.24 11.69 -17.03
C LEU A 88 -2.01 12.56 -18.27
N ASP A 89 -2.45 13.81 -18.19
CA ASP A 89 -2.22 14.82 -19.22
C ASP A 89 -1.38 15.98 -18.68
N ALA A 90 -1.12 16.98 -19.53
CA ALA A 90 -0.35 18.16 -19.13
C ALA A 90 -1.10 19.01 -18.08
N ASP A 91 -2.43 18.88 -18.00
CA ASP A 91 -3.31 19.61 -17.09
C ASP A 91 -3.61 18.84 -15.79
N SER A 92 -3.07 17.61 -15.65
CA SER A 92 -3.19 16.78 -14.46
C SER A 92 -2.70 17.50 -13.21
N THR A 93 -3.48 17.42 -12.13
CA THR A 93 -3.11 18.07 -10.88
C THR A 93 -1.99 17.30 -10.16
N PRO A 94 -1.15 17.97 -9.35
CA PRO A 94 -0.03 17.32 -8.68
C PRO A 94 -0.42 16.21 -7.69
N ASP A 95 -1.67 16.21 -7.21
CA ASP A 95 -2.24 15.22 -6.30
C ASP A 95 -2.89 14.03 -7.02
N GLU A 96 -2.92 14.02 -8.36
CA GLU A 96 -3.42 12.87 -9.12
C GLU A 96 -2.56 11.62 -8.89
N ILE A 97 -3.22 10.47 -8.91
CA ILE A 97 -2.62 9.16 -8.66
C ILE A 97 -1.85 8.74 -9.91
N LEU A 98 -0.52 8.78 -9.82
CA LEU A 98 0.37 8.30 -10.85
C LEU A 98 0.50 6.78 -10.80
N ALA A 99 0.62 6.21 -9.61
CA ALA A 99 0.73 4.77 -9.45
C ALA A 99 0.18 4.30 -8.12
N TYR A 100 -0.25 3.05 -8.03
CA TYR A 100 -0.69 2.47 -6.77
C TYR A 100 -0.46 0.96 -6.68
N ILE A 101 -0.40 0.45 -5.45
CA ILE A 101 -0.35 -0.97 -5.14
C ILE A 101 -1.41 -1.27 -4.09
N GLU A 102 -2.27 -2.26 -4.34
CA GLU A 102 -3.15 -2.81 -3.32
C GLU A 102 -2.33 -3.67 -2.35
N ARG A 103 -2.46 -3.46 -1.04
CA ARG A 103 -1.86 -4.34 -0.04
C ARG A 103 -2.96 -5.02 0.77
N ARG A 104 -3.09 -6.32 0.54
CA ARG A 104 -3.96 -7.22 1.30
C ARG A 104 -3.16 -7.83 2.45
N PHE A 105 -3.45 -7.40 3.67
CA PHE A 105 -2.90 -8.04 4.86
C PHE A 105 -3.80 -9.21 5.25
N HIS A 106 -3.21 -10.41 5.43
CA HIS A 106 -3.95 -11.63 5.76
C HIS A 106 -4.55 -11.64 7.18
N ALA A 107 -4.24 -10.68 8.05
CA ALA A 107 -4.88 -10.60 9.35
C ALA A 107 -6.19 -9.83 9.24
N SER A 108 -7.28 -10.46 9.69
CA SER A 108 -8.65 -9.92 9.72
C SER A 108 -8.82 -8.59 10.46
N LEU A 109 -7.80 -8.12 11.19
CA LEU A 109 -7.86 -6.93 12.04
C LEU A 109 -7.29 -5.66 11.39
N VAL A 110 -6.59 -5.77 10.26
CA VAL A 110 -6.00 -4.61 9.58
C VAL A 110 -6.68 -4.42 8.23
N SER A 111 -7.23 -3.22 8.02
CA SER A 111 -7.93 -2.87 6.80
C SER A 111 -6.99 -2.94 5.60
N LYS A 112 -7.52 -3.51 4.51
CA LYS A 112 -6.89 -3.41 3.18
C LYS A 112 -6.69 -1.94 2.84
N GLY A 113 -5.58 -1.63 2.19
CA GLY A 113 -5.32 -0.27 1.74
C GLY A 113 -4.36 -0.24 0.56
N TYR A 114 -4.09 0.97 0.12
CA TYR A 114 -3.34 1.27 -1.08
C TYR A 114 -2.13 2.11 -0.72
N VAL A 115 -0.96 1.71 -1.22
CA VAL A 115 0.18 2.63 -1.27
C VAL A 115 0.08 3.35 -2.60
N VAL A 116 -0.08 4.67 -2.53
CA VAL A 116 -0.35 5.54 -3.67
C VAL A 116 0.83 6.47 -3.87
N LEU A 117 1.36 6.50 -5.10
CA LEU A 117 2.29 7.51 -5.57
C LEU A 117 1.51 8.56 -6.36
N GLN A 118 1.60 9.82 -5.91
CA GLN A 118 1.02 10.97 -6.58
C GLN A 118 1.98 11.57 -7.61
N LEU A 119 1.47 12.36 -8.53
CA LEU A 119 2.23 12.99 -9.61
C LEU A 119 3.31 13.98 -9.10
N ASN A 120 3.12 14.55 -7.91
CA ASN A 120 4.11 15.36 -7.20
C ASN A 120 5.22 14.54 -6.52
N GLY A 121 5.20 13.22 -6.63
CA GLY A 121 6.14 12.30 -6.00
C GLY A 121 5.84 11.96 -4.54
N ALA A 122 4.76 12.48 -3.97
CA ALA A 122 4.34 12.12 -2.62
C ALA A 122 3.81 10.69 -2.60
N VAL A 123 4.17 9.96 -1.55
CA VAL A 123 3.69 8.59 -1.32
C VAL A 123 2.80 8.59 -0.09
N VAL A 124 1.55 8.18 -0.30
CA VAL A 124 0.52 8.19 0.74
C VAL A 124 -0.07 6.80 0.87
N TRP A 125 -0.30 6.39 2.11
CA TRP A 125 -1.14 5.23 2.37
C TRP A 125 -2.58 5.69 2.47
N MET A 126 -3.46 5.11 1.66
CA MET A 126 -4.89 5.39 1.67
C MET A 126 -5.64 4.12 2.04
N ASN A 127 -6.66 4.25 2.88
CA ASN A 127 -7.62 3.17 3.03
C ASN A 127 -8.47 3.04 1.74
N LYS A 128 -9.26 1.97 1.65
CA LYS A 128 -10.09 1.68 0.48
C LYS A 128 -11.03 2.82 0.08
N GLU A 129 -11.72 3.44 1.04
CA GLU A 129 -12.68 4.51 0.77
C GLU A 129 -11.99 5.81 0.35
N GLU A 130 -10.88 6.16 1.01
CA GLU A 130 -10.04 7.30 0.64
C GLU A 130 -9.50 7.14 -0.79
N PHE A 131 -9.03 5.93 -1.13
CA PHE A 131 -8.56 5.62 -2.47
C PHE A 131 -9.68 5.73 -3.51
N LYS A 132 -10.86 5.15 -3.23
CA LYS A 132 -12.04 5.24 -4.10
C LYS A 132 -12.42 6.69 -4.35
N GLN A 133 -12.44 7.50 -3.29
CA GLN A 133 -12.74 8.91 -3.38
C GLN A 133 -11.67 9.68 -4.20
N ALA A 134 -10.38 9.44 -3.95
CA ALA A 134 -9.30 10.07 -4.69
C ALA A 134 -9.31 9.70 -6.17
N LEU A 135 -9.58 8.43 -6.50
CA LEU A 135 -9.66 7.93 -7.86
C LEU A 135 -10.89 8.51 -8.59
N SER A 136 -12.05 8.58 -7.92
CA SER A 136 -13.28 9.14 -8.50
C SER A 136 -13.20 10.63 -8.85
N ARG A 137 -12.26 11.38 -8.24
CA ARG A 137 -12.04 12.81 -8.54
C ARG A 137 -11.22 13.03 -9.80
N GLN A 138 -10.56 12.01 -10.33
CA GLN A 138 -9.70 12.14 -11.50
C GLN A 138 -10.50 12.06 -12.78
N ARG A 139 -10.11 12.85 -13.78
CA ARG A 139 -10.85 12.99 -15.03
C ARG A 139 -10.77 11.75 -15.92
N ARG A 140 -9.65 11.02 -15.84
CA ARG A 140 -9.42 9.81 -16.64
C ARG A 140 -9.21 8.61 -15.72
N LEU A 141 -9.97 7.56 -16.01
CA LEU A 141 -9.90 6.27 -15.37
C LEU A 141 -9.49 5.25 -16.42
N SER A 142 -8.54 4.39 -16.06
CA SER A 142 -8.24 3.19 -16.84
C SER A 142 -9.42 2.21 -16.75
N PRO A 143 -9.66 1.34 -17.75
CA PRO A 143 -10.65 0.26 -17.63
C PRO A 143 -10.47 -0.58 -16.36
N HIS A 144 -9.23 -0.78 -15.90
CA HIS A 144 -8.92 -1.47 -14.65
C HIS A 144 -9.39 -0.67 -13.42
N ASP A 145 -9.26 0.66 -13.45
CA ASP A 145 -9.74 1.53 -12.37
C ASP A 145 -11.26 1.47 -12.26
N VAL A 146 -11.97 1.43 -13.39
CA VAL A 146 -13.43 1.28 -13.43
C VAL A 146 -13.86 -0.04 -12.80
N GLN A 147 -13.16 -1.13 -13.12
CA GLN A 147 -13.43 -2.43 -12.50
C GLN A 147 -13.18 -2.40 -11.00
N ILE A 148 -12.08 -1.80 -10.55
CA ILE A 148 -11.80 -1.59 -9.12
C ILE A 148 -12.94 -0.80 -8.46
N LEU A 149 -13.45 0.27 -9.07
CA LEU A 149 -14.55 1.04 -8.50
C LEU A 149 -15.87 0.25 -8.37
N GLN A 150 -16.05 -0.79 -9.19
CA GLN A 150 -17.23 -1.68 -9.20
C GLN A 150 -17.09 -2.88 -8.25
N ASP A 151 -15.89 -3.47 -8.16
CA ASP A 151 -15.59 -4.64 -7.32
C ASP A 151 -15.29 -4.27 -5.86
N LEU A 152 -15.05 -2.99 -5.58
CA LEU A 152 -14.84 -2.42 -4.25
C LEU A 152 -16.14 -1.92 -3.61
#